data_AF-A0A0N1PIM9-F1
#
_entry.id   AF-A0A0N1PIM9-F1
#
_cell.length_a   1.000
_cell.length_b   1.000
_cell.length_c   1.000
_cell.angle_alpha   90.00
_cell.angle_beta   90.00
_cell.angle_gamma   90.00
#
_symmetry.space_group_name_H-M   'P 1'
#
loop_
_entity.id
_entity.type
_entity.pdbx_description
1 polymer ?
#
loop_
_entity_poly.entity_id
_entity_poly.type
_entity_poly.pdbx_seq_one_letter_code
_entity_poly.pdbx_strand_id
1 'polypeptide(L)'
;MSKEKENPVEEEAEAEALEEAGILEADVGAHFDQQLASIDPRLSIQMDPLAHHHLRPEMMFIREELRQAKMQTLAVRRAALKKLLVKDFLQEECELRNIGLSYASPDV
;
A
#
# COMPACT_ATOMS: atom_id res chain seq x y z
N MET A 1 -37.02 -5.89 6.12
CA MET A 1 -36.79 -4.50 5.68
C MET A 1 -36.51 -3.66 6.92
N SER A 2 -35.28 -3.70 7.41
CA SER A 2 -34.82 -2.79 8.47
C SER A 2 -33.70 -1.98 7.85
N LYS A 3 -33.98 -0.72 7.53
CA LYS A 3 -32.95 0.24 7.10
C LYS A 3 -32.19 0.65 8.35
N GLU A 4 -30.91 0.31 8.40
CA GLU A 4 -29.95 0.93 9.30
C GLU A 4 -29.96 2.44 9.01
N LYS A 5 -30.22 3.24 10.04
CA LYS A 5 -30.02 4.68 9.98
C LYS A 5 -28.53 4.91 10.18
N GLU A 6 -27.83 5.28 9.11
CA GLU A 6 -26.53 5.95 9.23
C GLU A 6 -26.72 7.22 10.07
N ASN A 7 -25.89 7.35 11.12
CA ASN A 7 -25.88 8.50 12.01
C ASN A 7 -25.13 9.65 11.32
N PRO A 8 -25.77 10.80 11.03
CA PRO A 8 -25.14 11.93 10.36
C PRO A 8 -24.10 12.69 11.22
N VAL A 9 -23.91 12.27 12.48
CA VAL A 9 -23.03 12.96 13.46
C VAL A 9 -21.59 12.46 13.36
N GLU A 10 -21.36 11.24 12.85
CA GLU A 10 -20.01 10.68 12.71
C GLU A 10 -19.29 11.26 11.48
N GLU A 11 -20.01 11.54 10.39
CA GLU A 11 -19.43 12.15 9.18
C GLU A 11 -19.00 13.62 9.36
N GLU A 12 -19.73 14.41 10.17
CA GLU A 12 -19.37 15.80 10.46
C GLU A 12 -18.11 15.89 11.33
N ALA A 13 -17.98 15.01 12.33
CA ALA A 13 -16.79 14.96 13.19
C ALA A 13 -15.54 14.48 12.43
N GLU A 14 -15.69 13.58 11.45
CA GLU A 14 -14.60 13.16 10.57
C GLU A 14 -14.18 14.27 9.59
N ALA A 15 -15.13 15.06 9.10
CA ALA A 15 -14.84 16.22 8.25
C ALA A 15 -14.10 17.34 9.01
N GLU A 16 -14.53 17.65 10.24
CA GLU A 16 -13.85 18.62 11.11
C GLU A 16 -12.42 18.17 11.46
N ALA A 17 -12.23 16.88 11.77
CA ALA A 17 -10.89 16.33 12.04
C ALA A 17 -9.96 16.39 10.82
N LEU A 18 -10.51 16.26 9.61
CA LEU A 18 -9.75 16.32 8.37
C LEU A 18 -9.36 17.77 8.00
N GLU A 19 -10.22 18.74 8.31
CA GLU A 19 -9.89 20.16 8.19
C GLU A 19 -8.82 20.60 9.19
N GLU A 20 -8.91 20.17 10.45
CA GLU A 20 -7.88 20.44 11.46
C GLU A 20 -6.51 19.83 11.10
N ALA A 21 -6.51 18.61 10.54
CA ALA A 21 -5.30 17.97 10.04
C ALA A 21 -4.68 18.76 8.87
N GLY A 22 -5.50 19.30 7.97
CA GLY A 22 -5.04 20.12 6.85
C GLY A 22 -4.44 21.47 7.30
N ILE A 23 -5.01 22.10 8.32
CA ILE A 23 -4.46 23.33 8.91
C ILE A 23 -3.10 23.04 9.56
N LEU A 24 -3.01 21.95 10.32
CA LEU A 24 -1.76 21.55 10.97
C LEU A 24 -0.67 21.19 9.94
N GLU A 25 -1.04 20.53 8.84
CA GLU A 25 -0.11 20.25 7.74
C GLU A 25 0.44 21.55 7.11
N ALA A 26 -0.43 22.54 6.89
CA ALA A 26 -0.03 23.83 6.33
C ALA A 26 0.91 24.60 7.27
N ASP A 27 0.63 24.61 8.58
CA ASP A 27 1.47 25.28 9.58
C ASP A 27 2.83 24.61 9.74
N VAL A 28 2.86 23.28 9.73
CA VAL A 28 4.10 22.49 9.75
C VAL A 28 4.91 22.76 8.48
N GLY A 29 4.27 22.79 7.32
CA GLY A 29 4.90 23.13 6.04
C GLY A 29 5.54 24.52 6.06
N ALA A 30 4.80 25.53 6.51
CA ALA A 30 5.30 26.91 6.61
C ALA A 30 6.50 27.03 7.55
N HIS A 31 6.48 26.32 8.69
CA HIS A 31 7.60 26.30 9.63
C HIS A 31 8.85 25.65 9.00
N PHE A 32 8.68 24.54 8.27
CA PHE A 32 9.80 23.90 7.57
C PHE A 32 10.38 24.81 6.49
N ASP A 33 9.54 25.45 5.67
CA ASP A 33 10.00 26.38 4.64
C ASP A 33 10.77 27.57 5.24
N GLN A 34 10.32 28.08 6.39
CA GLN A 34 11.00 29.14 7.11
C GLN A 34 12.38 28.70 7.64
N GLN A 35 12.51 27.46 8.12
CA GLN A 35 13.79 26.90 8.53
C GLN A 35 14.73 26.73 7.34
N LEU A 36 14.22 26.23 6.21
CA LEU A 36 14.98 26.04 4.98
C LEU A 36 15.41 27.36 4.34
N ALA A 37 14.63 28.44 4.52
CA ALA A 37 14.97 29.77 4.00
C ALA A 37 16.28 30.35 4.58
N SER A 38 16.72 29.88 5.74
CA SER A 38 17.99 30.29 6.36
C SER A 38 19.21 29.52 5.85
N ILE A 39 18.99 28.44 5.08
CA ILE A 39 20.06 27.60 4.54
C ILE A 39 20.60 28.25 3.28
N ASP A 40 21.93 28.41 3.21
CA ASP A 40 22.58 28.95 2.02
C ASP A 40 22.27 28.05 0.80
N PRO A 41 21.67 28.57 -0.29
CA PRO A 41 21.39 27.77 -1.49
C PRO A 41 22.66 27.25 -2.16
N ARG A 42 23.85 27.75 -1.77
CA ARG A 42 25.16 27.27 -2.22
C ARG A 42 25.75 26.16 -1.35
N LEU A 43 25.05 25.73 -0.31
CA LEU A 43 25.50 24.66 0.59
C LEU A 43 25.51 23.33 -0.18
N SER A 44 26.67 22.98 -0.75
CA SER A 44 26.87 21.67 -1.36
C SER A 44 27.27 20.69 -0.27
N ILE A 45 26.45 19.66 -0.04
CA ILE A 45 26.85 18.52 0.78
C ILE A 45 27.99 17.82 0.04
N GLN A 46 29.23 17.99 0.50
CA GLN A 46 30.37 17.23 -0.01
C GLN A 46 30.31 15.82 0.55
N MET A 47 29.52 14.97 -0.11
CA MET A 47 29.52 13.55 0.16
C MET A 47 30.74 12.92 -0.52
N ASP A 48 31.64 12.31 0.26
CA ASP A 48 32.70 11.49 -0.29
C ASP A 48 32.09 10.20 -0.89
N PRO A 49 32.18 9.98 -2.22
CA PRO A 49 31.59 8.82 -2.88
C PRO A 49 32.25 7.49 -2.48
N LEU A 50 33.39 7.53 -1.78
CA LEU A 50 34.13 6.37 -1.31
C LEU A 50 33.96 6.09 0.19
N ALA A 51 33.39 7.02 0.97
CA ALA A 51 33.24 6.88 2.42
C ALA A 51 32.55 5.56 2.85
N HIS A 52 31.56 5.12 2.06
CA HIS A 52 30.79 3.90 2.33
C HIS A 52 31.16 2.72 1.40
N HIS A 53 32.30 2.78 0.72
CA HIS A 53 32.71 1.73 -0.20
C HIS A 53 32.79 0.35 0.46
N HIS A 54 33.27 0.30 1.71
CA HIS A 54 33.38 -0.92 2.51
C HIS A 54 32.02 -1.55 2.87
N LEU A 55 30.93 -0.77 2.88
CA LEU A 55 29.57 -1.26 3.17
C LEU A 55 28.85 -1.77 1.92
N ARG A 56 29.38 -1.53 0.71
CA ARG A 56 28.73 -1.96 -0.54
C ARG A 56 28.44 -3.48 -0.59
N PRO A 57 29.36 -4.37 -0.18
CA PRO A 57 29.09 -5.81 -0.17
C PRO A 57 27.93 -6.19 0.75
N GLU A 58 27.89 -5.64 1.96
CA GLU A 58 26.82 -5.88 2.93
C GLU A 58 25.47 -5.35 2.42
N MET A 59 25.48 -4.15 1.84
CA MET A 59 24.27 -3.56 1.28
C MET A 59 23.76 -4.34 0.05
N MET A 60 24.65 -4.91 -0.77
CA MET A 60 24.28 -5.81 -1.86
C MET A 60 23.68 -7.12 -1.34
N PHE A 61 24.26 -7.68 -0.28
CA PHE A 61 23.74 -8.88 0.37
C PHE A 61 22.33 -8.68 0.92
N ILE A 62 22.11 -7.61 1.70
CA ILE A 62 20.79 -7.26 2.26
C ILE A 62 19.75 -7.08 1.16
N ARG A 63 20.11 -6.43 0.04
CA ARG A 63 19.20 -6.26 -1.11
C ARG A 63 18.80 -7.59 -1.72
N GLU A 64 19.71 -8.53 -1.85
CA GLU A 64 19.42 -9.85 -2.42
C GLU A 64 18.56 -10.70 -1.47
N GLU A 65 18.84 -10.69 -0.17
CA GLU A 65 17.98 -11.34 0.83
C GLU A 65 16.55 -10.78 0.81
N LEU A 66 16.41 -9.45 0.75
CA LEU A 66 15.11 -8.79 0.67
C LEU A 66 14.36 -9.17 -0.62
N ARG A 67 15.07 -9.25 -1.76
CA ARG A 67 14.50 -9.69 -3.03
C ARG A 67 13.95 -11.12 -2.93
N GLN A 68 14.70 -12.02 -2.31
CA GLN A 68 14.30 -13.41 -2.11
C GLN A 68 13.08 -13.52 -1.18
N ALA A 69 13.11 -12.84 -0.03
CA ALA A 69 11.99 -12.81 0.91
C ALA A 69 10.71 -12.27 0.26
N LYS A 70 10.81 -11.21 -0.55
CA LYS A 70 9.68 -10.67 -1.32
C LYS A 70 9.12 -11.69 -2.30
N MET A 71 9.98 -12.40 -3.04
CA MET A 71 9.56 -13.44 -3.99
C MET A 71 8.87 -14.61 -3.29
N GLN A 72 9.40 -15.07 -2.16
CA GLN A 72 8.78 -16.12 -1.35
C GLN A 72 7.42 -15.68 -0.80
N THR A 73 7.33 -14.48 -0.24
CA THR A 73 6.07 -13.92 0.27
C THR A 73 5.02 -13.81 -0.83
N LEU A 74 5.43 -13.35 -2.02
CA LEU A 74 4.56 -13.24 -3.18
C LEU A 74 4.09 -14.60 -3.68
N ALA A 75 4.95 -15.63 -3.66
CA ALA A 75 4.56 -16.99 -4.00
C ALA A 75 3.52 -17.55 -3.02
N VAL A 76 3.71 -17.36 -1.71
CA VAL A 76 2.75 -17.77 -0.68
C VAL A 76 1.41 -17.06 -0.86
N ARG A 77 1.41 -15.74 -1.11
CA ARG A 77 0.19 -14.97 -1.37
C ARG A 77 -0.55 -15.46 -2.61
N ARG A 78 0.16 -15.72 -3.71
CA ARG A 78 -0.43 -16.28 -4.94
C ARG A 78 -1.05 -17.66 -4.70
N ALA A 79 -0.39 -18.52 -3.93
CA ALA A 79 -0.92 -19.83 -3.58
C ALA A 79 -2.18 -19.74 -2.71
N ALA A 80 -2.21 -18.84 -1.73
CA ALA A 80 -3.37 -18.60 -0.88
C ALA A 80 -4.55 -18.05 -1.69
N LEU A 81 -4.33 -17.05 -2.55
CA LEU A 81 -5.35 -16.51 -3.44
C LEU A 81 -5.90 -17.56 -4.40
N LYS A 82 -5.04 -18.38 -5.01
CA LYS A 82 -5.48 -19.47 -5.89
C LYS A 82 -6.39 -20.45 -5.16
N LYS A 83 -6.09 -20.79 -3.89
CA LYS A 83 -6.95 -21.67 -3.09
C LYS A 83 -8.31 -21.05 -2.80
N LEU A 84 -8.37 -19.77 -2.47
CA LEU A 84 -9.62 -19.05 -2.25
C LEU A 84 -10.45 -19.01 -3.54
N LEU A 85 -9.86 -18.56 -4.65
CA LEU A 85 -10.52 -18.48 -5.95
C LEU A 85 -11.06 -19.84 -6.43
N VAL A 86 -10.31 -20.92 -6.24
CA VAL A 86 -10.78 -22.28 -6.59
C VAL A 86 -11.97 -22.69 -5.74
N LYS A 87 -11.95 -22.37 -4.43
CA LYS A 87 -13.06 -22.68 -3.53
C LYS A 87 -14.31 -21.91 -3.94
N ASP A 88 -14.17 -20.61 -4.18
CA ASP A 88 -15.28 -19.73 -4.57
C ASP A 88 -15.85 -20.18 -5.93
N PHE A 89 -14.98 -20.48 -6.91
CA PHE A 89 -15.38 -20.97 -8.22
C PHE A 89 -16.15 -22.30 -8.15
N LEU A 90 -15.71 -23.26 -7.33
CA LEU A 90 -16.42 -24.53 -7.17
C LEU A 90 -17.79 -24.35 -6.52
N GLN A 91 -17.90 -23.42 -5.57
CA GLN A 91 -19.17 -23.09 -4.95
C GLN A 91 -20.12 -22.45 -5.96
N GLU A 92 -19.65 -21.44 -6.69
CA GLU A 92 -20.43 -20.76 -7.72
C GLU A 92 -20.81 -21.71 -8.86
N GLU A 93 -19.93 -22.62 -9.28
CA GLU A 93 -20.24 -23.65 -10.27
C GLU A 93 -21.39 -24.57 -9.82
N CYS A 94 -21.43 -24.94 -8.53
CA CYS A 94 -22.56 -25.69 -7.98
C CYS A 94 -23.85 -24.86 -8.01
N GLU A 95 -23.78 -23.58 -7.64
CA GLU A 95 -24.92 -22.67 -7.67
C GLU A 95 -25.46 -22.44 -9.09
N LEU A 96 -24.57 -22.27 -10.08
CA LEU A 96 -24.91 -22.14 -11.50
C LEU A 96 -25.57 -23.42 -12.03
N ARG A 97 -25.03 -24.60 -11.69
CA ARG A 97 -25.64 -25.87 -12.10
C ARG A 97 -27.04 -26.06 -11.52
N ASN A 98 -27.30 -25.57 -10.30
CA ASN A 98 -28.64 -25.63 -9.71
C ASN A 98 -29.69 -24.86 -10.51
N ILE A 99 -29.29 -23.84 -11.26
CA ILE A 99 -30.16 -23.05 -12.15
C ILE A 99 -30.00 -23.43 -13.64
N GLY A 100 -29.30 -24.53 -13.93
CA GLY A 100 -29.09 -25.03 -15.29
C GLY A 100 -28.09 -24.22 -16.13
N LEU A 101 -27.25 -23.40 -15.50
CA LEU A 101 -26.21 -22.60 -16.15
C LEU A 101 -24.82 -23.22 -15.92
N SER A 102 -23.86 -22.84 -16.77
CA SER A 102 -22.44 -23.17 -16.62
C SER A 102 -21.59 -22.06 -17.21
N TYR A 103 -20.34 -21.96 -16.74
CA TYR A 103 -19.36 -21.10 -17.40
C TYR A 103 -19.12 -21.52 -18.85
N ALA A 104 -18.79 -20.55 -19.70
CA ALA A 104 -18.30 -20.81 -21.03
C ALA A 104 -16.92 -21.50 -20.95
N SER A 105 -16.67 -22.43 -21.86
CA SER A 105 -15.34 -23.03 -22.00
C SER A 105 -14.34 -21.93 -22.41
N PRO A 106 -13.12 -21.90 -21.85
CA PRO A 106 -12.13 -20.88 -22.17
C PRO A 106 -11.64 -20.90 -23.62
N ASP A 107 -11.97 -21.94 -24.39
CA ASP A 107 -11.57 -22.13 -25.80
C ASP A 107 -12.70 -21.81 -26.82
N VAL A 108 -13.79 -21.17 -26.40
CA VAL A 108 -14.91 -20.75 -27.26
C VAL A 108 -14.91 -19.25 -27.50
#